data_AF-A0A4Q3A8U0-F1
#
_entry.id   AF-A0A4Q3A8U0-F1
#
_cell.length_a   1.000
_cell.length_b   1.000
_cell.length_c   1.000
_cell.angle_alpha   90.00
_cell.angle_beta   90.00
_cell.angle_gamma   90.00
#
_symmetry.space_group_name_H-M   'P 1'
#
loop_
_entity.id
_entity.type
_entity.pdbx_description
1 polymer ?
#
loop_
_entity_poly.entity_id
_entity_poly.type
_entity_poly.pdbx_seq_one_letter_code
_entity_poly.pdbx_strand_id
1 'polypeptide(L)'
;MESPPSTARRRFPIELALSLSFLPGLAMAALTMWAAWNHNSQGEIHNEETGVDWAHWFFIGGSWFFVVSAIPVLVVVALWIGLRARR
;
A
#
# COMPACT_ATOMS: atom_id res chain seq x y z
N MET A 1 6.13 24.83 41.85
CA MET A 1 5.40 24.82 40.57
C MET A 1 5.86 23.61 39.79
N GLU A 2 5.11 22.50 39.87
CA GLU A 2 5.38 21.32 39.05
C GLU A 2 4.86 21.58 37.62
N SER A 3 5.72 21.40 36.62
CA SER A 3 5.31 21.45 35.21
C SER A 3 4.38 20.26 34.90
N PRO A 4 3.26 20.46 34.19
CA PRO A 4 2.36 19.36 33.86
C PRO A 4 3.09 18.33 32.98
N PRO A 5 2.82 17.02 33.18
CA PRO A 5 3.46 15.97 32.41
C PRO A 5 3.10 16.13 30.92
N SER A 6 4.13 16.05 30.06
CA SER A 6 3.94 16.11 28.62
C SER A 6 2.97 15.01 28.20
N THR A 7 1.81 15.40 27.67
CA THR A 7 0.84 14.51 27.06
C THR A 7 1.50 13.83 25.87
N ALA A 8 2.17 12.70 26.11
CA ALA A 8 2.74 11.87 25.07
C ALA A 8 1.60 11.44 24.16
N ARG A 9 1.50 12.10 23.00
CA ARG A 9 0.53 11.79 21.96
C ARG A 9 0.73 10.32 21.60
N ARG A 10 -0.18 9.44 22.03
CA ARG A 10 -0.19 8.04 21.60
C ARG A 10 -0.30 8.06 20.09
N ARG A 11 0.81 7.83 19.39
CA ARG A 11 0.80 7.65 17.93
C ARG A 11 -0.13 6.48 17.66
N PHE A 12 -1.13 6.71 16.80
CA PHE A 12 -2.11 5.69 16.51
C PHE A 12 -1.39 4.52 15.81
N PRO A 13 -1.69 3.25 16.18
CA PRO A 13 -1.04 2.08 15.57
C PRO A 13 -1.21 2.03 14.04
N ILE A 14 -2.24 2.72 13.54
CA ILE A 14 -2.57 2.86 12.12
C ILE A 14 -1.50 3.65 11.35
N GLU A 15 -0.97 4.75 11.92
CA GLU A 15 0.05 5.60 11.27
C GLU A 15 1.37 4.82 11.04
N LEU A 16 1.73 3.99 12.03
CA LEU A 16 2.89 3.12 11.95
C LEU A 16 2.65 1.99 10.93
N ALA A 17 1.46 1.38 10.94
CA ALA A 17 1.10 0.34 9.97
C ALA A 17 1.10 0.87 8.52
N LEU A 18 0.61 2.08 8.30
CA LEU A 18 0.67 2.77 7.00
C LEU A 18 2.12 2.97 6.55
N SER A 19 2.96 3.53 7.43
CA SER A 19 4.38 3.79 7.12
C SER A 19 5.15 2.51 6.78
N LEU A 20 4.94 1.44 7.55
CA LEU A 20 5.64 0.17 7.35
C LEU A 20 5.15 -0.61 6.12
N SER A 21 3.89 -0.44 5.73
CA SER A 21 3.30 -1.15 4.58
C SER A 21 3.47 -0.42 3.25
N PHE A 22 3.89 0.85 3.28
CA PHE A 22 4.11 1.66 2.09
C PHE A 22 5.30 1.16 1.24
N LEU A 23 6.46 0.95 1.86
CA LEU A 23 7.67 0.49 1.15
C LEU A 23 7.50 -0.89 0.50
N PRO A 24 6.97 -1.92 1.20
CA PRO A 24 6.65 -3.20 0.57
C PRO A 24 5.62 -3.06 -0.57
N GLY A 25 4.64 -2.18 -0.40
CA GLY A 25 3.65 -1.91 -1.45
C GLY A 25 4.30 -1.33 -2.71
N LEU A 26 5.18 -0.34 -2.56
CA LEU A 26 5.92 0.23 -3.68
C LEU A 26 6.82 -0.82 -4.36
N ALA A 27 7.52 -1.63 -3.57
CA ALA A 27 8.36 -2.71 -4.10
C ALA A 27 7.53 -3.71 -4.91
N MET A 28 6.36 -4.10 -4.42
CA MET A 28 5.46 -5.02 -5.12
C MET A 28 4.89 -4.40 -6.40
N ALA A 29 4.51 -3.12 -6.36
CA ALA A 29 4.04 -2.38 -7.54
C ALA A 29 5.13 -2.34 -8.62
N ALA A 30 6.35 -1.95 -8.27
CA ALA A 30 7.47 -1.93 -9.20
C ALA A 30 7.76 -3.33 -9.79
N LEU A 31 7.75 -4.37 -8.94
CA LEU A 31 7.98 -5.75 -9.38
C LEU A 31 6.91 -6.23 -10.35
N THR A 32 5.63 -5.96 -10.07
CA THR A 32 4.52 -6.38 -10.95
C THR A 32 4.49 -5.58 -12.25
N MET A 33 4.76 -4.28 -12.20
CA MET A 33 4.91 -3.44 -13.41
C MET A 33 6.06 -3.92 -14.28
N TRP A 34 7.20 -4.29 -13.68
CA TRP A 34 8.33 -4.88 -14.40
C TRP A 34 7.98 -6.24 -15.00
N ALA A 35 7.34 -7.12 -14.22
CA ALA A 35 6.95 -8.44 -14.70
C ALA A 35 5.97 -8.33 -15.88
N ALA A 36 4.95 -7.47 -15.76
CA ALA A 36 3.96 -7.23 -16.80
C ALA A 36 4.60 -6.64 -18.07
N TRP A 37 5.51 -5.68 -17.93
CA TRP A 37 6.27 -5.12 -19.04
C TRP A 37 7.02 -6.20 -19.82
N ASN A 38 7.69 -7.13 -19.13
CA ASN A 38 8.44 -8.21 -19.79
C ASN A 38 7.54 -9.33 -20.36
N HIS A 39 6.32 -9.51 -19.84
CA HIS A 39 5.38 -10.56 -20.26
C HIS A 39 4.23 -10.00 -21.11
N ASN A 40 4.50 -8.99 -21.92
CA ASN A 40 3.51 -8.32 -22.76
C ASN A 40 3.40 -8.97 -24.17
N SER A 41 3.22 -10.29 -24.23
CA SER A 41 3.15 -11.01 -25.52
C SER A 41 1.92 -10.67 -26.37
N GLN A 42 0.85 -10.20 -25.71
CA GLN A 42 -0.40 -9.79 -26.35
C GLN A 42 -0.38 -8.31 -26.76
N GLY A 43 0.67 -7.55 -26.41
CA GLY A 43 0.81 -6.14 -26.78
C GLY A 43 -0.16 -5.18 -26.10
N GLU A 44 -0.82 -5.60 -25.01
CA GLU A 44 -1.82 -4.82 -24.27
C GLU A 44 -1.23 -3.65 -23.48
N ILE A 45 0.05 -3.73 -23.10
CA ILE A 45 0.74 -2.70 -22.30
C ILE A 45 1.50 -1.74 -23.20
N HIS A 46 2.23 -2.29 -24.18
CA HIS A 46 2.91 -1.50 -25.18
C HIS A 46 3.00 -2.24 -26.52
N ASN A 47 2.81 -1.52 -27.63
CA ASN A 47 3.04 -2.05 -28.97
C ASN A 47 3.49 -0.93 -29.93
N GLU A 48 3.93 -1.32 -31.13
CA GLU A 48 4.48 -0.39 -32.12
C GLU A 48 3.42 0.55 -32.74
N GLU A 49 2.16 0.14 -32.77
CA GLU A 49 1.07 0.87 -33.44
C GLU A 49 0.48 1.97 -32.56
N THR A 50 0.32 1.69 -31.26
CA THR A 50 -0.42 2.53 -30.31
C THR A 50 0.45 3.10 -29.20
N GLY A 51 1.70 2.64 -29.08
CA GLY A 51 2.61 3.06 -28.02
C GLY A 51 2.30 2.37 -26.69
N VAL A 52 2.45 3.09 -25.57
CA VAL A 52 2.28 2.55 -24.21
C VAL A 52 0.89 2.92 -23.67
N ASP A 53 0.12 1.91 -23.24
CA ASP A 53 -1.07 2.13 -22.41
C ASP A 53 -0.65 2.35 -20.95
N TRP A 54 -0.39 3.62 -20.64
CA TRP A 54 -0.01 4.04 -19.29
C TRP A 54 -1.10 3.74 -18.26
N ALA A 55 -2.37 3.87 -18.63
CA ALA A 55 -3.47 3.66 -17.68
C ALA A 55 -3.51 2.20 -17.24
N HIS A 56 -3.42 1.27 -18.19
CA HIS A 56 -3.35 -0.15 -17.90
C HIS A 56 -2.09 -0.50 -17.09
N TRP A 57 -0.92 0.00 -17.49
CA TRP A 57 0.34 -0.28 -16.79
C TRP A 57 0.34 0.23 -15.34
N PHE A 58 -0.15 1.45 -15.10
CA PHE A 58 -0.30 1.98 -13.74
C PHE A 58 -1.37 1.26 -12.94
N PHE A 59 -2.44 0.79 -13.59
CA PHE A 59 -3.49 0.02 -12.91
C PHE A 59 -2.94 -1.31 -12.36
N ILE A 60 -2.09 -2.00 -13.13
CA ILE A 60 -1.41 -3.22 -12.67
C ILE A 60 -0.61 -2.92 -11.39
N GLY A 61 0.30 -1.94 -11.44
CA GLY A 61 1.13 -1.61 -10.27
C GLY A 61 0.31 -1.10 -9.08
N GLY A 62 -0.65 -0.22 -9.33
CA GLY A 62 -1.53 0.36 -8.31
C GLY A 62 -2.39 -0.67 -7.59
N SER A 63 -2.88 -1.69 -8.31
CA SER A 63 -3.65 -2.77 -7.71
C SER A 63 -2.83 -3.56 -6.68
N TRP A 64 -1.58 -3.91 -7.02
CA TRP A 64 -0.68 -4.63 -6.11
C TRP A 64 -0.15 -3.76 -4.98
N PHE A 65 0.12 -2.47 -5.23
CA PHE A 65 0.40 -1.51 -4.18
C PHE A 65 -0.75 -1.49 -3.15
N PHE A 66 -1.98 -1.35 -3.61
CA PHE A 66 -3.15 -1.28 -2.76
C PHE A 66 -3.33 -2.56 -1.95
N VAL A 67 -3.22 -3.73 -2.57
CA VAL A 67 -3.33 -5.02 -1.87
C VAL A 67 -2.29 -5.13 -0.75
N VAL A 68 -1.03 -4.82 -1.04
CA VAL A 68 0.06 -4.97 -0.06
C VAL A 68 0.03 -3.90 1.03
N SER A 69 -0.37 -2.67 0.72
CA SER A 69 -0.42 -1.57 1.69
C SER A 69 -1.73 -1.52 2.49
N ALA A 70 -2.88 -1.79 1.88
CA ALA A 70 -4.18 -1.65 2.53
C ALA A 70 -4.51 -2.83 3.45
N ILE A 71 -4.18 -4.07 3.07
CA ILE A 71 -4.54 -5.26 3.87
C ILE A 71 -3.94 -5.21 5.29
N PRO A 72 -2.64 -4.92 5.50
CA PRO A 72 -2.08 -4.82 6.85
C PRO A 72 -2.76 -3.75 7.70
N VAL A 73 -3.11 -2.61 7.09
CA VAL A 73 -3.81 -1.51 7.76
C VAL A 73 -5.21 -1.96 8.19
N LEU A 74 -5.96 -2.61 7.29
CA LEU A 74 -7.29 -3.15 7.61
C LEU A 74 -7.23 -4.19 8.73
N VAL A 75 -6.22 -5.06 8.74
CA VAL A 75 -6.00 -6.04 9.81
C VAL A 75 -5.72 -5.34 11.14
N VAL A 76 -4.80 -4.36 11.17
CA VAL A 76 -4.48 -3.60 12.38
C VAL A 76 -5.70 -2.85 12.92
N VAL A 77 -6.50 -2.24 12.03
CA VAL A 77 -7.75 -1.55 12.40
C VAL A 77 -8.75 -2.54 12.99
N ALA A 78 -8.98 -3.68 12.33
CA ALA A 78 -9.92 -4.69 12.80
C ALA A 78 -9.53 -5.27 14.17
N LEU A 79 -8.24 -5.59 14.36
CA LEU A 79 -7.71 -6.06 15.63
C LEU A 79 -7.86 -5.00 16.73
N TRP A 80 -7.56 -3.74 16.42
CA TRP A 80 -7.67 -2.65 17.38
C TRP A 80 -9.13 -2.41 17.81
N ILE A 81 -10.08 -2.41 16.87
CA ILE A 81 -11.52 -2.32 17.17
C ILE A 81 -11.96 -3.51 18.04
N GLY A 82 -11.60 -4.73 17.64
CA GLY A 82 -11.95 -5.94 18.38
C GLY A 82 -11.39 -5.98 19.81
N LEU A 83 -10.15 -5.52 20.01
CA LEU A 83 -9.52 -5.41 21.32
C LEU A 83 -10.18 -4.34 22.20
N ARG A 84 -10.67 -3.24 21.61
CA ARG A 84 -11.40 -2.20 22.34
C ARG A 84 -12.81 -2.61 22.72
N ALA A 85 -13.52 -3.32 21.85
CA ALA A 85 -14.87 -3.82 22.13
C ALA A 85 -14.92 -4.85 23.27
N ARG A 86 -13.77 -5.44 23.64
CA ARG A 86 -13.62 -6.42 24.73
C ARG A 86 -13.22 -5.81 26.08
N ARG A 87 -13.00 -4.49 26.16
CA ARG A 87 -12.69 -3.76 27.40
C ARG A 87 -13.91 -3.00 27.88
#